data_AF-A0A661WC93-F1
#
_entry.id   AF-A0A661WC93-F1
#
_cell.length_a   1.000
_cell.length_b   1.000
_cell.length_c   1.000
_cell.angle_alpha   90.00
_cell.angle_beta   90.00
_cell.angle_gamma   90.00
#
_symmetry.space_group_name_H-M   'P 1'
#
loop_
_entity.id
_entity.type
_entity.pdbx_description
1 polymer ?
#
loop_
_entity_poly.entity_id
_entity_poly.type
_entity_poly.pdbx_seq_one_letter_code
_entity_poly.pdbx_strand_id
1 'polypeptide(L)'
;MKKLSVLLVFLLITGVLLGACAPKEEPVVVDEPVEVEDVFSACQVTDVGGIDDKSFNATAWKGMEDAVADFGIEAKYLESQQQTDYEANINAFLEEGCDLIMSVGFLLGDATAAAAGANADQMFGIVDVNWLASDNLYGSGFAINEATFLAGYLAAGMTETGIVATYGGIQIPPVEIFMDGFVLGVEYYNEVHGTAVATLGWDPAARNGLFTGNFESTDDGRTMGESLLDEGADIIMPVAGPVGAGTIAVLEERGTGMIIGVDNDWSVQYANQAEIVLVSALKNMDLYVYETIAAAMDGSFVGGNYNGTLENGGVGLGYGGVDVPADLVAEIEALTPQIIAGEVATLPVVEAAAEVVLPDLGGIEVTIAVENAYLPYNYIDPDTGEPAGWDYDVWEEICVLLNCTPIFVEAAWEGMIQAVADGQFDAAGDGITIKPVRAEIVD
;
A
#
# COMPACT_ATOMS: atom_id res chain seq x y z
N MET A 1 19.79 1.31 -89.36
CA MET A 1 20.04 1.28 -87.90
C MET A 1 19.86 2.70 -87.36
N LYS A 2 19.19 2.82 -86.20
CA LYS A 2 18.63 4.02 -85.52
C LYS A 2 19.42 5.33 -85.76
N LYS A 3 18.84 6.36 -86.40
CA LYS A 3 18.10 7.54 -85.85
C LYS A 3 18.86 8.25 -84.72
N LEU A 4 19.38 9.48 -84.98
CA LEU A 4 18.74 10.80 -84.71
C LEU A 4 19.06 11.22 -83.26
N SER A 5 19.57 12.38 -82.85
CA SER A 5 19.98 13.68 -83.42
C SER A 5 20.80 14.38 -82.29
N VAL A 6 21.96 15.02 -82.53
CA VAL A 6 22.13 16.46 -82.85
C VAL A 6 21.61 17.36 -81.71
N LEU A 7 22.38 18.15 -80.95
CA LEU A 7 23.15 19.36 -81.33
C LEU A 7 23.81 19.91 -80.00
N LEU A 8 25.13 20.13 -79.89
CA LEU A 8 25.88 21.40 -80.13
C LEU A 8 25.35 22.59 -79.28
N VAL A 9 26.07 23.24 -78.34
CA VAL A 9 27.21 24.20 -78.50
C VAL A 9 27.60 24.68 -77.08
N PHE A 10 28.86 24.51 -76.65
CA PHE A 10 29.90 25.55 -76.48
C PHE A 10 29.55 26.66 -75.46
N LEU A 11 30.05 26.54 -74.22
CA LEU A 11 31.35 27.00 -73.69
C LEU A 11 31.26 28.43 -73.12
N LEU A 12 31.39 28.48 -71.80
CA LEU A 12 31.49 29.66 -70.94
C LEU A 12 32.44 30.73 -71.49
N ILE A 13 32.12 32.01 -71.26
CA ILE A 13 33.03 32.99 -70.64
C ILE A 13 32.32 34.34 -70.40
N THR A 14 32.41 34.77 -69.13
CA THR A 14 32.37 36.14 -68.56
C THR A 14 31.20 37.08 -68.79
N GLY A 15 30.60 37.47 -67.65
CA GLY A 15 30.42 38.88 -67.28
C GLY A 15 29.17 39.57 -67.79
N VAL A 16 28.10 39.54 -67.00
CA VAL A 16 26.99 40.49 -67.13
C VAL A 16 26.71 41.14 -65.78
N LEU A 17 27.19 42.37 -65.64
CA LEU A 17 26.59 43.40 -64.82
C LEU A 17 25.79 44.29 -65.76
N LEU A 18 24.46 44.33 -65.60
CA LEU A 18 23.59 45.52 -65.61
C LEU A 18 22.12 45.13 -65.91
N GLY A 19 21.29 45.20 -64.87
CA GLY A 19 19.95 45.79 -64.92
C GLY A 19 18.75 44.91 -65.33
N ALA A 20 17.97 44.47 -64.34
CA ALA A 20 16.50 44.52 -64.39
C ALA A 20 15.90 44.29 -63.00
N CYS A 21 15.16 45.28 -62.50
CA CYS A 21 14.35 45.19 -61.29
C CYS A 21 13.20 44.18 -61.45
N ALA A 22 13.02 43.30 -60.47
CA ALA A 22 11.75 42.64 -60.16
C ALA A 22 11.64 42.54 -58.62
N PRO A 23 10.45 42.73 -58.02
CA PRO A 23 10.28 42.61 -56.58
C PRO A 23 10.54 41.16 -56.18
N LYS A 24 11.43 40.97 -55.21
CA LYS A 24 11.76 39.68 -54.63
C LYS A 24 10.55 39.22 -53.82
N GLU A 25 9.82 38.22 -54.31
CA GLU A 25 8.93 37.43 -53.45
C GLU A 25 9.80 36.84 -52.34
N GLU A 26 9.49 37.21 -51.10
CA GLU A 26 10.07 36.56 -49.94
C GLU A 26 9.55 35.12 -49.89
N PRO A 27 10.43 34.13 -49.67
CA PRO A 27 9.98 32.76 -49.51
C PRO A 27 9.05 32.70 -48.30
N VAL A 28 7.85 32.13 -48.50
CA VAL A 28 6.99 31.74 -47.40
C VAL A 28 7.78 30.73 -46.58
N VAL A 29 8.18 31.14 -45.37
CA VAL A 29 8.68 30.22 -44.34
C VAL A 29 7.48 29.35 -43.99
N VAL A 30 7.51 28.10 -44.46
CA VAL A 30 6.63 27.06 -43.91
C VAL A 30 7.27 26.74 -42.58
N ASP A 31 6.64 27.18 -41.48
CA ASP A 31 7.03 26.72 -40.14
C ASP A 31 6.98 25.19 -40.19
N GLU A 32 8.11 24.54 -39.90
CA GLU A 32 8.12 23.10 -39.64
C GLU A 32 7.12 22.85 -38.49
N PRO A 33 6.31 21.78 -38.57
CA PRO A 33 5.45 21.44 -37.44
C PRO A 33 6.37 21.26 -36.23
N VAL A 34 6.10 22.04 -35.18
CA VAL A 34 6.72 21.82 -33.88
C VAL A 34 6.40 20.37 -33.52
N GLU A 35 7.42 19.51 -33.46
CA GLU A 35 7.29 18.24 -32.75
C GLU A 35 6.88 18.62 -31.33
N VAL A 36 5.62 18.35 -31.00
CA VAL A 36 5.20 18.30 -29.61
C VAL A 36 5.93 17.08 -29.07
N GLU A 37 6.99 17.29 -28.29
CA GLU A 37 7.52 16.19 -27.49
C GLU A 37 6.37 15.68 -26.62
N ASP A 38 6.00 14.41 -26.78
CA ASP A 38 5.08 13.75 -25.86
C ASP A 38 5.77 13.75 -24.49
N VAL A 39 5.33 14.65 -23.62
CA VAL A 39 5.83 14.76 -22.24
C VAL A 39 5.25 13.59 -21.47
N PHE A 40 6.12 12.79 -20.84
CA PHE A 40 5.70 11.66 -20.01
C PHE A 40 4.74 12.14 -18.92
N SER A 41 3.64 11.40 -18.73
CA SER A 41 2.55 11.74 -17.83
C SER A 41 2.39 10.68 -16.73
N ALA A 42 2.47 11.12 -15.47
CA ALA A 42 2.20 10.29 -14.30
C ALA A 42 0.94 10.79 -13.58
N CYS A 43 -0.01 9.89 -13.34
CA CYS A 43 -1.34 10.25 -12.85
C CYS A 43 -1.67 9.52 -11.54
N GLN A 44 -1.88 10.27 -10.47
CA GLN A 44 -2.12 9.74 -9.13
C GLN A 44 -3.62 9.65 -8.80
N VAL A 45 -4.10 8.48 -8.40
CA VAL A 45 -5.43 8.33 -7.79
C VAL A 45 -5.24 8.15 -6.28
N THR A 46 -5.74 9.09 -5.48
CA THR A 46 -5.64 8.99 -4.01
C THR A 46 -6.75 8.11 -3.44
N ASP A 47 -6.52 7.55 -2.26
CA ASP A 47 -7.60 7.19 -1.35
C ASP A 47 -8.30 8.47 -0.84
N VAL A 48 -9.19 8.35 0.15
CA VAL A 48 -9.80 9.48 0.85
C VAL A 48 -8.74 10.34 1.55
N GLY A 49 -9.04 11.63 1.74
CA GLY A 49 -8.16 12.62 2.37
C GLY A 49 -7.45 13.58 1.40
N GLY A 50 -7.18 13.14 0.16
CA GLY A 50 -6.60 13.99 -0.88
C GLY A 50 -5.10 14.30 -0.70
N ILE A 51 -4.49 15.00 -1.65
CA ILE A 51 -3.03 15.23 -1.68
C ILE A 51 -2.52 16.19 -0.61
N ASP A 52 -3.41 16.93 0.05
CA ASP A 52 -3.09 17.89 1.12
C ASP A 52 -3.29 17.30 2.53
N ASP A 53 -3.42 15.97 2.66
CA ASP A 53 -3.66 15.25 3.93
C ASP A 53 -2.49 15.34 4.94
N LYS A 54 -1.38 15.98 4.55
CA LYS A 54 -0.15 16.15 5.33
C LYS A 54 0.54 14.86 5.76
N SER A 55 0.10 13.70 5.30
CA SER A 55 0.59 12.39 5.73
C SER A 55 0.74 11.47 4.52
N PHE A 56 -0.19 10.55 4.33
CA PHE A 56 -0.05 9.43 3.41
C PHE A 56 -0.08 9.85 1.93
N ASN A 57 -1.17 10.48 1.50
CA ASN A 57 -1.35 10.90 0.12
C ASN A 57 -0.40 12.05 -0.25
N ALA A 58 -0.15 12.97 0.70
CA ALA A 58 0.79 14.07 0.53
C ALA A 58 2.22 13.57 0.31
N THR A 59 2.62 12.50 1.00
CA THR A 59 3.95 11.90 0.82
C THR A 59 4.06 11.24 -0.56
N ALA A 60 3.06 10.49 -1.01
CA ALA A 60 3.07 9.95 -2.38
C ALA A 60 3.11 11.07 -3.44
N TRP A 61 2.31 12.13 -3.24
CA TRP A 61 2.28 13.28 -4.14
C TRP A 61 3.62 14.02 -4.20
N LYS A 62 4.34 14.14 -3.07
CA LYS A 62 5.70 14.70 -3.07
C LYS A 62 6.63 13.95 -4.04
N GLY A 63 6.52 12.62 -4.15
CA GLY A 63 7.28 11.84 -5.13
C GLY A 63 6.96 12.21 -6.58
N MET A 64 5.69 12.51 -6.87
CA MET A 64 5.27 13.05 -8.17
C MET A 64 5.87 14.44 -8.41
N GLU A 65 5.83 15.33 -7.40
CA GLU A 65 6.40 16.69 -7.49
C GLU A 65 7.91 16.69 -7.70
N ASP A 66 8.63 15.80 -7.01
CA ASP A 66 10.07 15.61 -7.18
C ASP A 66 10.38 15.13 -8.62
N ALA A 67 9.58 14.21 -9.16
CA ALA A 67 9.71 13.76 -10.54
C ALA A 67 9.41 14.88 -11.56
N VAL A 68 8.42 15.75 -11.30
CA VAL A 68 8.17 16.94 -12.12
C VAL A 68 9.39 17.86 -12.10
N ALA A 69 9.98 18.10 -10.92
CA ALA A 69 11.12 18.98 -10.76
C ALA A 69 12.39 18.46 -11.47
N ASP A 70 12.64 17.15 -11.38
CA ASP A 70 13.87 16.53 -11.87
C ASP A 70 13.79 16.09 -13.34
N PHE A 71 12.62 15.60 -13.77
CA PHE A 71 12.45 14.97 -15.09
C PHE A 71 11.58 15.78 -16.04
N GLY A 72 10.85 16.80 -15.55
CA GLY A 72 9.98 17.63 -16.39
C GLY A 72 8.74 16.91 -16.90
N ILE A 73 8.26 15.89 -16.18
CA ILE A 73 7.01 15.17 -16.49
C ILE A 73 5.77 16.06 -16.27
N GLU A 74 4.64 15.63 -16.81
CA GLU A 74 3.32 16.10 -16.38
C GLU A 74 2.81 15.20 -15.24
N ALA A 75 2.48 15.80 -14.09
CA ALA A 75 1.82 15.09 -12.99
C ALA A 75 0.36 15.55 -12.85
N LYS A 76 -0.57 14.60 -12.76
CA LYS A 76 -2.00 14.84 -12.52
C LYS A 76 -2.46 14.05 -11.31
N TYR A 77 -3.56 14.48 -10.70
CA TYR A 77 -4.18 13.74 -9.60
C TYR A 77 -5.71 13.77 -9.68
N LEU A 78 -6.33 12.72 -9.16
CA LEU A 78 -7.77 12.63 -8.89
C LEU A 78 -7.95 12.17 -7.45
N GLU A 79 -8.74 12.92 -6.69
CA GLU A 79 -9.01 12.64 -5.29
C GLU A 79 -10.32 11.88 -5.14
N SER A 80 -10.26 10.70 -4.51
CA SER A 80 -11.46 9.95 -4.15
C SER A 80 -12.09 10.53 -2.88
N GLN A 81 -13.42 10.66 -2.88
CA GLN A 81 -14.18 11.08 -1.69
C GLN A 81 -14.75 9.87 -0.95
N GLN A 82 -14.87 8.74 -1.64
CA GLN A 82 -15.35 7.47 -1.11
C GLN A 82 -14.86 6.30 -1.98
N GLN A 83 -14.93 5.08 -1.46
CA GLN A 83 -14.41 3.88 -2.16
C GLN A 83 -15.04 3.65 -3.55
N THR A 84 -16.29 4.03 -3.74
CA THR A 84 -16.96 3.87 -5.04
C THR A 84 -16.39 4.76 -6.14
N ASP A 85 -15.52 5.71 -5.80
CA ASP A 85 -14.89 6.60 -6.77
C ASP A 85 -13.62 5.99 -7.39
N TYR A 86 -13.01 4.97 -6.76
CA TYR A 86 -11.71 4.43 -7.16
C TYR A 86 -11.68 3.94 -8.61
N GLU A 87 -12.63 3.07 -8.99
CA GLU A 87 -12.70 2.52 -10.34
C GLU A 87 -12.94 3.64 -11.38
N ALA A 88 -13.83 4.58 -11.07
CA ALA A 88 -14.13 5.69 -11.96
C ALA A 88 -12.91 6.59 -12.18
N ASN A 89 -12.14 6.88 -11.12
CA ASN A 89 -10.95 7.72 -11.19
C ASN A 89 -9.81 7.03 -11.97
N ILE A 90 -9.58 5.73 -11.74
CA ILE A 90 -8.58 4.95 -12.50
C ILE A 90 -8.97 4.91 -13.99
N ASN A 91 -10.24 4.66 -14.30
CA ASN A 91 -10.73 4.63 -15.68
C ASN A 91 -10.64 6.00 -16.36
N ALA A 92 -10.83 7.10 -15.63
CA ALA A 92 -10.64 8.44 -16.19
C ALA A 92 -9.19 8.66 -16.65
N PHE A 93 -8.19 8.22 -15.89
CA PHE A 93 -6.79 8.33 -16.31
C PHE A 93 -6.37 7.36 -17.42
N LEU A 94 -7.01 6.19 -17.49
CA LEU A 94 -6.90 5.31 -18.66
C LEU A 94 -7.44 5.99 -19.93
N GLU A 95 -8.59 6.65 -19.83
CA GLU A 95 -9.20 7.39 -20.96
C GLU A 95 -8.36 8.61 -21.38
N GLU A 96 -7.71 9.28 -20.42
CA GLU A 96 -6.79 10.39 -20.68
C GLU A 96 -5.45 9.93 -21.27
N GLY A 97 -5.12 8.64 -21.17
CA GLY A 97 -3.90 8.07 -21.75
C GLY A 97 -2.64 8.40 -20.96
N CYS A 98 -2.71 8.37 -19.62
CA CYS A 98 -1.53 8.56 -18.77
C CYS A 98 -0.49 7.46 -18.97
N ASP A 99 0.79 7.80 -19.05
CA ASP A 99 1.86 6.80 -19.26
C ASP A 99 2.02 5.89 -18.03
N LEU A 100 1.90 6.44 -16.82
CA LEU A 100 1.87 5.70 -15.57
C LEU A 100 0.66 6.12 -14.72
N ILE A 101 -0.11 5.15 -14.23
CA ILE A 101 -1.18 5.39 -13.26
C ILE A 101 -0.72 4.87 -11.89
N MET A 102 -0.65 5.76 -10.90
CA MET A 102 -0.25 5.44 -9.52
C MET A 102 -1.47 5.51 -8.60
N SER A 103 -1.94 4.37 -8.10
CA SER A 103 -2.97 4.36 -7.06
C SER A 103 -2.32 4.38 -5.67
N VAL A 104 -2.89 5.15 -4.75
CA VAL A 104 -2.30 5.39 -3.43
C VAL A 104 -3.25 4.95 -2.34
N GLY A 105 -3.06 3.73 -1.81
CA GLY A 105 -3.82 3.21 -0.68
C GLY A 105 -4.25 1.75 -0.84
N PHE A 106 -4.28 1.04 0.29
CA PHE A 106 -4.65 -0.37 0.37
C PHE A 106 -6.03 -0.66 -0.24
N LEU A 107 -7.01 0.23 -0.02
CA LEU A 107 -8.39 0.05 -0.47
C LEU A 107 -8.57 0.17 -2.00
N LEU A 108 -7.57 0.71 -2.70
CA LEU A 108 -7.54 0.76 -4.17
C LEU A 108 -7.05 -0.55 -4.82
N GLY A 109 -6.63 -1.54 -4.02
CA GLY A 109 -6.04 -2.80 -4.51
C GLY A 109 -6.89 -3.53 -5.56
N ASP A 110 -8.16 -3.79 -5.25
CA ASP A 110 -9.05 -4.54 -6.15
C ASP A 110 -9.34 -3.78 -7.44
N ALA A 111 -9.61 -2.48 -7.35
CA ALA A 111 -9.86 -1.64 -8.52
C ALA A 111 -8.63 -1.53 -9.43
N THR A 112 -7.44 -1.41 -8.82
CA THR A 112 -6.16 -1.37 -9.55
C THR A 112 -5.85 -2.71 -10.21
N ALA A 113 -6.07 -3.83 -9.50
CA ALA A 113 -5.88 -5.17 -10.07
C ALA A 113 -6.78 -5.41 -11.28
N ALA A 114 -8.06 -5.01 -11.20
CA ALA A 114 -9.01 -5.12 -12.30
C ALA A 114 -8.59 -4.28 -13.51
N ALA A 115 -8.18 -3.02 -13.28
CA ALA A 115 -7.71 -2.12 -14.33
C ALA A 115 -6.42 -2.63 -14.99
N ALA A 116 -5.44 -3.08 -14.20
CA ALA A 116 -4.18 -3.63 -14.69
C ALA A 116 -4.39 -4.89 -15.53
N GLY A 117 -5.27 -5.79 -15.09
CA GLY A 117 -5.60 -7.01 -15.83
C GLY A 117 -6.32 -6.76 -17.16
N ALA A 118 -7.12 -5.69 -17.24
CA ALA A 118 -7.83 -5.31 -18.46
C ALA A 118 -6.95 -4.55 -19.47
N ASN A 119 -5.82 -3.98 -19.03
CA ASN A 119 -4.99 -3.07 -19.81
C ASN A 119 -3.50 -3.46 -19.73
N ALA A 120 -3.12 -4.58 -20.35
CA ALA A 120 -1.77 -5.14 -20.25
C ALA A 120 -0.63 -4.22 -20.73
N ASP A 121 -0.92 -3.25 -21.59
CA ASP A 121 0.07 -2.29 -22.11
C ASP A 121 0.19 -1.02 -21.23
N GLN A 122 -0.74 -0.80 -20.29
CA GLN A 122 -0.71 0.34 -19.35
C GLN A 122 0.15 0.00 -18.14
N MET A 123 1.10 0.87 -17.79
CA MET A 123 1.86 0.75 -16.54
C MET A 123 1.07 1.26 -15.34
N PHE A 124 1.10 0.49 -14.26
CA PHE A 124 0.49 0.82 -12.98
C PHE A 124 1.52 0.74 -11.86
N GLY A 125 1.44 1.69 -10.93
CA GLY A 125 2.06 1.62 -9.61
C GLY A 125 0.97 1.59 -8.53
N ILE A 126 1.18 0.88 -7.43
CA ILE A 126 0.29 0.95 -6.27
C ILE A 126 1.04 1.07 -4.94
N VAL A 127 0.58 2.00 -4.08
CA VAL A 127 1.05 2.17 -2.71
C VAL A 127 0.25 1.30 -1.74
N ASP A 128 0.94 0.62 -0.83
CA ASP A 128 0.37 -0.25 0.23
C ASP A 128 -0.30 -1.54 -0.22
N VAL A 129 0.02 -1.98 -1.43
CA VAL A 129 -0.40 -3.27 -1.97
C VAL A 129 0.81 -3.98 -2.55
N ASN A 130 1.24 -5.06 -1.91
CA ASN A 130 2.45 -5.81 -2.27
C ASN A 130 2.22 -7.31 -2.55
N TRP A 131 0.96 -7.73 -2.68
CA TRP A 131 0.57 -9.10 -3.00
C TRP A 131 0.04 -9.25 -4.43
N LEU A 132 -0.15 -8.15 -5.14
CA LEU A 132 -0.49 -8.17 -6.57
C LEU A 132 0.78 -8.34 -7.39
N ALA A 133 0.74 -9.15 -8.44
CA ALA A 133 1.87 -9.33 -9.34
C ALA A 133 1.39 -9.47 -10.78
N SER A 134 1.79 -8.52 -11.61
CA SER A 134 1.59 -8.53 -13.07
C SER A 134 2.77 -7.80 -13.72
N ASP A 135 3.09 -8.11 -14.97
CA ASP A 135 4.21 -7.50 -15.70
C ASP A 135 4.08 -5.97 -15.81
N ASN A 136 2.84 -5.47 -15.84
CA ASN A 136 2.48 -4.07 -15.98
C ASN A 136 2.07 -3.37 -14.66
N LEU A 137 2.19 -4.07 -13.52
CA LEU A 137 1.82 -3.54 -12.20
C LEU A 137 3.00 -3.69 -11.24
N TYR A 138 3.48 -2.56 -10.72
CA TYR A 138 4.43 -2.52 -9.63
C TYR A 138 3.70 -2.16 -8.34
N GLY A 139 3.71 -3.05 -7.36
CA GLY A 139 3.15 -2.83 -6.04
C GLY A 139 4.21 -2.42 -5.03
N SER A 140 3.78 -1.98 -3.86
CA SER A 140 4.69 -1.64 -2.76
C SER A 140 4.13 -2.05 -1.41
N GLY A 141 5.04 -2.54 -0.56
CA GLY A 141 4.83 -2.79 0.85
C GLY A 141 5.94 -2.15 1.64
N PHE A 142 5.74 -2.01 2.94
CA PHE A 142 6.71 -1.37 3.82
C PHE A 142 6.79 -2.17 5.10
N ALA A 143 8.00 -2.59 5.47
CA ALA A 143 8.33 -3.17 6.77
C ALA A 143 8.38 -2.07 7.84
N ILE A 144 7.31 -1.27 7.93
CA ILE A 144 7.23 -0.09 8.78
C ILE A 144 7.27 -0.41 10.27
N ASN A 145 6.94 -1.66 10.62
CA ASN A 145 7.21 -2.26 11.92
C ASN A 145 8.67 -2.12 12.35
N GLU A 146 9.64 -2.13 11.44
CA GLU A 146 11.05 -1.93 11.77
C GLU A 146 11.31 -0.52 12.34
N ALA A 147 10.69 0.50 11.74
CA ALA A 147 10.78 1.87 12.22
C ALA A 147 9.93 2.08 13.49
N THR A 148 8.69 1.58 13.51
CA THR A 148 7.82 1.77 14.69
C THR A 148 8.29 0.98 15.89
N PHE A 149 9.03 -0.13 15.70
CA PHE A 149 9.75 -0.80 16.79
C PHE A 149 10.76 0.13 17.45
N LEU A 150 11.60 0.81 16.66
CA LEU A 150 12.55 1.77 17.21
C LEU A 150 11.83 2.97 17.86
N ALA A 151 10.71 3.42 17.29
CA ALA A 151 9.88 4.48 17.88
C ALA A 151 9.22 4.06 19.21
N GLY A 152 8.74 2.82 19.32
CA GLY A 152 8.18 2.26 20.54
C GLY A 152 9.23 2.07 21.64
N TYR A 153 10.42 1.58 21.26
CA TYR A 153 11.57 1.49 22.16
C TYR A 153 11.95 2.87 22.72
N LEU A 154 12.03 3.88 21.84
CA LEU A 154 12.26 5.27 22.23
C LEU A 154 11.18 5.80 23.17
N ALA A 155 9.89 5.56 22.84
CA ALA A 155 8.78 5.99 23.67
C ALA A 155 8.85 5.40 25.09
N ALA A 156 9.17 4.12 25.22
CA ALA A 156 9.32 3.45 26.51
C ALA A 156 10.48 4.02 27.35
N GLY A 157 11.56 4.48 26.71
CA GLY A 157 12.65 5.17 27.40
C GLY A 157 12.37 6.64 27.73
N MET A 158 11.38 7.25 27.09
CA MET A 158 11.05 8.67 27.24
C MET A 158 9.81 8.94 28.11
N THR A 159 8.93 7.97 28.31
CA THR A 159 7.70 8.13 29.10
C THR A 159 8.01 8.47 30.56
N GLU A 160 7.28 9.44 31.11
CA GLU A 160 7.31 9.85 32.52
C GLU A 160 6.25 9.11 33.35
N THR A 161 5.14 8.70 32.73
CA THR A 161 4.05 7.98 33.40
C THR A 161 4.24 6.47 33.40
N GLY A 162 5.09 5.95 32.50
CA GLY A 162 5.20 4.52 32.23
C GLY A 162 4.04 3.97 31.41
N ILE A 163 3.28 4.82 30.73
CA ILE A 163 2.17 4.44 29.86
C ILE A 163 2.29 5.17 28.54
N VAL A 164 2.33 4.42 27.44
CA VAL A 164 2.34 4.94 26.07
C VAL A 164 1.13 4.39 25.32
N ALA A 165 0.77 4.95 24.18
CA ALA A 165 -0.42 4.52 23.45
C ALA A 165 -0.27 4.60 21.94
N THR A 166 -1.05 3.77 21.24
CA THR A 166 -1.26 3.88 19.80
C THR A 166 -2.73 3.61 19.47
N TYR A 167 -3.22 4.18 18.38
CA TYR A 167 -4.53 3.86 17.82
C TYR A 167 -4.47 3.98 16.29
N GLY A 168 -5.32 3.24 15.60
CA GLY A 168 -5.39 3.25 14.14
C GLY A 168 -6.54 4.12 13.60
N GLY A 169 -6.45 4.47 12.32
CA GLY A 169 -7.58 5.04 11.58
C GLY A 169 -8.61 3.97 11.25
N ILE A 170 -8.38 3.25 10.14
CA ILE A 170 -9.14 2.05 9.76
C ILE A 170 -8.31 0.81 10.10
N GLN A 171 -8.95 -0.26 10.58
CA GLN A 171 -8.28 -1.54 10.84
C GLN A 171 -8.02 -2.29 9.53
N ILE A 172 -6.84 -2.06 8.96
CA ILE A 172 -6.32 -2.72 7.76
C ILE A 172 -4.86 -3.15 7.98
N PRO A 173 -4.33 -4.13 7.24
CA PRO A 173 -2.98 -4.65 7.47
C PRO A 173 -1.87 -3.58 7.49
N PRO A 174 -1.86 -2.57 6.58
CA PRO A 174 -0.85 -1.51 6.62
C PRO A 174 -0.93 -0.59 7.83
N VAL A 175 -2.04 -0.57 8.58
CA VAL A 175 -2.17 0.16 9.86
C VAL A 175 -1.73 -0.72 11.03
N GLU A 176 -2.17 -1.98 11.05
CA GLU A 176 -1.84 -2.94 12.12
C GLU A 176 -0.33 -3.13 12.24
N ILE A 177 0.40 -3.18 11.13
CA ILE A 177 1.87 -3.37 11.13
C ILE A 177 2.64 -2.22 11.81
N PHE A 178 2.14 -0.98 11.77
CA PHE A 178 2.74 0.12 12.56
C PHE A 178 2.57 -0.17 14.05
N MET A 179 1.34 -0.53 14.44
CA MET A 179 0.94 -0.74 15.83
C MET A 179 1.66 -1.95 16.44
N ASP A 180 1.85 -3.00 15.65
CA ASP A 180 2.65 -4.19 16.00
C ASP A 180 4.08 -3.80 16.38
N GLY A 181 4.80 -3.12 15.48
CA GLY A 181 6.18 -2.70 15.74
C GLY A 181 6.27 -1.83 16.99
N PHE A 182 5.36 -0.86 17.15
CA PHE A 182 5.34 0.02 18.32
C PHE A 182 5.20 -0.74 19.64
N VAL A 183 4.24 -1.67 19.75
CA VAL A 183 4.07 -2.47 20.96
C VAL A 183 5.32 -3.32 21.24
N LEU A 184 5.86 -3.99 20.22
CA LEU A 184 7.02 -4.86 20.38
C LEU A 184 8.29 -4.08 20.75
N GLY A 185 8.44 -2.85 20.26
CA GLY A 185 9.52 -1.95 20.66
C GLY A 185 9.46 -1.61 22.15
N VAL A 186 8.27 -1.31 22.67
CA VAL A 186 8.04 -1.06 24.10
C VAL A 186 8.35 -2.30 24.94
N GLU A 187 7.88 -3.47 24.51
CA GLU A 187 8.14 -4.75 25.17
C GLU A 187 9.64 -5.08 25.22
N TYR A 188 10.35 -4.85 24.11
CA TYR A 188 11.80 -5.09 24.03
C TYR A 188 12.58 -4.13 24.95
N TYR A 189 12.18 -2.86 25.03
CA TYR A 189 12.74 -1.93 26.02
C TYR A 189 12.55 -2.44 27.45
N ASN A 190 11.35 -2.93 27.78
CA ASN A 190 11.06 -3.53 29.07
C ASN A 190 11.94 -4.75 29.37
N GLU A 191 12.19 -5.62 28.40
CA GLU A 191 13.09 -6.77 28.55
C GLU A 191 14.53 -6.32 28.84
N VAL A 192 15.06 -5.39 28.04
CA VAL A 192 16.44 -4.92 28.15
C VAL A 192 16.70 -4.18 29.47
N HIS A 193 15.76 -3.33 29.89
CA HIS A 193 15.93 -2.44 31.04
C HIS A 193 15.27 -2.94 32.33
N GLY A 194 14.51 -4.04 32.26
CA GLY A 194 13.76 -4.57 33.41
C GLY A 194 12.64 -3.64 33.89
N THR A 195 12.05 -2.89 32.96
CA THR A 195 10.93 -1.96 33.22
C THR A 195 9.57 -2.63 32.94
N ALA A 196 8.49 -1.89 33.16
CA ALA A 196 7.13 -2.36 32.95
C ALA A 196 6.24 -1.24 32.35
N VAL A 197 6.74 -0.59 31.30
CA VAL A 197 5.96 0.38 30.53
C VAL A 197 4.79 -0.33 29.88
N ALA A 198 3.59 0.22 30.03
CA ALA A 198 2.38 -0.33 29.45
C ALA A 198 2.05 0.38 28.12
N THR A 199 1.55 -0.38 27.15
CA THR A 199 1.01 0.16 25.90
C THR A 199 -0.50 0.06 25.90
N LEU A 200 -1.20 1.16 25.62
CA LEU A 200 -2.63 1.20 25.39
C LEU A 200 -2.95 1.17 23.90
N GLY A 201 -4.11 0.59 23.57
CA GLY A 201 -4.76 0.75 22.27
C GLY A 201 -4.42 -0.27 21.19
N TRP A 202 -3.49 -1.20 21.43
CA TRP A 202 -3.23 -2.33 20.53
C TRP A 202 -2.79 -3.59 21.29
N ASP A 203 -3.33 -4.73 20.90
CA ASP A 203 -2.86 -6.07 21.29
C ASP A 203 -2.45 -6.85 20.02
N PRO A 204 -1.14 -6.99 19.76
CA PRO A 204 -0.65 -7.71 18.57
C PRO A 204 -1.04 -9.19 18.54
N ALA A 205 -1.19 -9.84 19.71
CA ALA A 205 -1.52 -11.25 19.79
C ALA A 205 -3.02 -11.47 19.51
N ALA A 206 -3.88 -10.60 20.04
CA ALA A 206 -5.33 -10.67 19.83
C ALA A 206 -5.77 -10.03 18.50
N ARG A 207 -4.89 -9.26 17.83
CA ARG A 207 -5.20 -8.42 16.65
C ARG A 207 -6.41 -7.52 16.88
N ASN A 208 -6.43 -6.90 18.05
CA ASN A 208 -7.54 -6.05 18.48
C ASN A 208 -7.02 -4.77 19.13
N GLY A 209 -7.72 -3.66 18.93
CA GLY A 209 -7.31 -2.38 19.48
C GLY A 209 -8.28 -1.25 19.20
N LEU A 210 -7.78 -0.03 19.36
CA LEU A 210 -8.54 1.20 19.21
C LEU A 210 -8.39 1.74 17.80
N PHE A 211 -9.53 1.97 17.15
CA PHE A 211 -9.61 2.53 15.81
C PHE A 211 -10.69 3.61 15.76
N THR A 212 -10.42 4.72 15.08
CA THR A 212 -11.43 5.77 14.84
C THR A 212 -12.41 5.40 13.72
N GLY A 213 -12.06 4.40 12.90
CA GLY A 213 -12.84 3.93 11.77
C GLY A 213 -12.77 4.82 10.53
N ASN A 214 -11.86 5.80 10.51
CA ASN A 214 -11.69 6.75 9.40
C ASN A 214 -10.30 7.41 9.41
N PHE A 215 -9.98 8.15 8.35
CA PHE A 215 -8.72 8.90 8.19
C PHE A 215 -8.92 10.43 8.06
N GLU A 216 -10.13 10.94 8.35
CA GLU A 216 -10.49 12.34 8.04
C GLU A 216 -10.91 13.17 9.27
N SER A 217 -11.53 12.54 10.26
CA SER A 217 -12.16 13.21 11.39
C SER A 217 -11.16 13.58 12.49
N THR A 218 -10.71 14.84 12.49
CA THR A 218 -9.89 15.37 13.58
C THR A 218 -10.61 15.41 14.92
N ASP A 219 -11.95 15.46 14.93
CA ASP A 219 -12.76 15.41 16.15
C ASP A 219 -12.71 14.02 16.80
N ASP A 220 -12.70 12.95 16.00
CA ASP A 220 -12.53 11.58 16.51
C ASP A 220 -11.11 11.39 17.05
N GLY A 221 -10.10 11.92 16.36
CA GLY A 221 -8.71 11.92 16.83
C GLY A 221 -8.54 12.67 18.14
N ARG A 222 -9.18 13.84 18.27
CA ARG A 222 -9.24 14.59 19.52
C ARG A 222 -9.85 13.75 20.64
N THR A 223 -11.01 13.13 20.40
CA THR A 223 -11.70 12.31 21.39
C THR A 223 -10.83 11.13 21.85
N MET A 224 -10.15 10.47 20.90
CA MET A 224 -9.24 9.37 21.19
C MET A 224 -8.03 9.83 22.01
N GLY A 225 -7.39 10.94 21.60
CA GLY A 225 -6.27 11.53 22.32
C GLY A 225 -6.64 11.95 23.75
N GLU A 226 -7.82 12.57 23.94
CA GLU A 226 -8.33 12.91 25.27
C GLU A 226 -8.49 11.66 26.16
N SER A 227 -9.08 10.58 25.63
CA SER A 227 -9.28 9.33 26.37
C SER A 227 -7.95 8.71 26.79
N LEU A 228 -7.00 8.59 25.86
CA LEU A 228 -5.69 7.98 26.13
C LEU A 228 -4.88 8.76 27.16
N LEU A 229 -4.92 10.10 27.09
CA LEU A 229 -4.30 10.96 28.11
C LEU A 229 -5.00 10.83 29.47
N ASP A 230 -6.33 10.70 29.50
CA ASP A 230 -7.10 10.48 30.74
C ASP A 230 -6.80 9.11 31.37
N GLU A 231 -6.46 8.12 30.55
CA GLU A 231 -5.98 6.79 30.98
C GLU A 231 -4.49 6.78 31.37
N GLY A 232 -3.81 7.92 31.23
CA GLY A 232 -2.46 8.15 31.75
C GLY A 232 -1.35 7.99 30.74
N ALA A 233 -1.66 7.75 29.46
CA ALA A 233 -0.65 7.77 28.41
C ALA A 233 -0.03 9.19 28.31
N ASP A 234 1.28 9.27 28.10
CA ASP A 234 1.98 10.54 27.88
C ASP A 234 2.70 10.61 26.53
N ILE A 235 2.77 9.50 25.79
CA ILE A 235 3.28 9.45 24.42
C ILE A 235 2.28 8.68 23.57
N ILE A 236 1.80 9.30 22.48
CA ILE A 236 0.77 8.72 21.62
C ILE A 236 1.28 8.64 20.17
N MET A 237 1.17 7.47 19.55
CA MET A 237 1.40 7.26 18.11
C MET A 237 0.07 7.03 17.37
N PRO A 238 -0.55 8.07 16.78
CA PRO A 238 -1.75 7.93 15.97
C PRO A 238 -1.42 7.42 14.55
N VAL A 239 -1.77 6.18 14.24
CA VAL A 239 -1.63 5.59 12.89
C VAL A 239 -2.90 5.87 12.08
N ALA A 240 -3.18 7.15 11.87
CA ALA A 240 -4.49 7.60 11.37
C ALA A 240 -4.40 8.83 10.45
N GLY A 241 -3.23 9.14 9.89
CA GLY A 241 -3.02 10.29 9.00
C GLY A 241 -3.54 11.60 9.62
N PRO A 242 -4.37 12.39 8.89
CA PRO A 242 -4.94 13.66 9.37
C PRO A 242 -5.63 13.60 10.73
N VAL A 243 -6.24 12.47 11.09
CA VAL A 243 -6.94 12.29 12.37
C VAL A 243 -6.01 12.56 13.55
N GLY A 244 -4.71 12.24 13.43
CA GLY A 244 -3.74 12.49 14.49
C GLY A 244 -3.50 13.98 14.79
N ALA A 245 -3.85 14.89 13.87
CA ALA A 245 -3.85 16.34 14.15
C ALA A 245 -4.83 16.71 15.26
N GLY A 246 -5.92 15.94 15.43
CA GLY A 246 -6.83 16.06 16.57
C GLY A 246 -6.12 15.76 17.91
N THR A 247 -5.27 14.74 17.93
CA THR A 247 -4.45 14.40 19.11
C THR A 247 -3.43 15.50 19.41
N ILE A 248 -2.76 16.06 18.39
CA ILE A 248 -1.87 17.23 18.54
C ILE A 248 -2.58 18.38 19.27
N ALA A 249 -3.79 18.74 18.82
CA ALA A 249 -4.54 19.85 19.41
C ALA A 249 -4.85 19.64 20.90
N VAL A 250 -5.10 18.39 21.32
CA VAL A 250 -5.35 18.04 22.72
C VAL A 250 -4.08 18.14 23.56
N LEU A 251 -2.94 17.66 23.03
CA LEU A 251 -1.64 17.77 23.69
C LEU A 251 -1.29 19.24 23.93
N GLU A 252 -1.49 20.10 22.92
CA GLU A 252 -1.30 21.55 23.04
C GLU A 252 -2.22 22.19 24.09
N GLU A 253 -3.53 21.87 24.07
CA GLU A 253 -4.48 22.43 25.04
C GLU A 253 -4.22 22.01 26.47
N ARG A 254 -3.82 20.75 26.68
CA ARG A 254 -3.49 20.23 28.01
C ARG A 254 -2.07 20.63 28.45
N GLY A 255 -1.21 21.03 27.52
CA GLY A 255 0.18 21.38 27.77
C GLY A 255 1.00 20.21 28.30
N THR A 256 0.69 18.99 27.84
CA THR A 256 1.32 17.75 28.31
C THR A 256 1.31 16.69 27.22
N GLY A 257 2.30 15.80 27.30
CA GLY A 257 2.45 14.65 26.44
C GLY A 257 3.18 14.96 25.13
N MET A 258 3.58 13.88 24.45
CA MET A 258 4.32 13.91 23.21
C MET A 258 3.59 13.06 22.16
N ILE A 259 3.91 13.33 20.89
CA ILE A 259 3.35 12.61 19.75
C ILE A 259 4.45 11.94 18.94
N ILE A 260 4.12 10.78 18.39
CA ILE A 260 4.94 10.11 17.38
C ILE A 260 4.24 10.25 16.03
N GLY A 261 4.91 10.89 15.08
CA GLY A 261 4.41 11.04 13.72
C GLY A 261 4.48 9.74 12.91
N VAL A 262 3.70 9.67 11.83
CA VAL A 262 3.69 8.54 10.89
C VAL A 262 3.77 9.06 9.45
N ASP A 263 4.21 8.19 8.54
CA ASP A 263 4.41 8.41 7.11
C ASP A 263 5.56 9.37 6.77
N ASN A 264 5.55 10.58 7.31
CA ASN A 264 6.55 11.61 7.06
C ASN A 264 6.99 12.31 8.37
N ASP A 265 7.86 13.33 8.24
CA ASP A 265 8.35 14.07 9.40
C ASP A 265 7.32 15.10 9.89
N TRP A 266 6.64 14.77 10.99
CA TRP A 266 5.63 15.63 11.59
C TRP A 266 6.22 16.89 12.23
N SER A 267 7.52 16.91 12.55
CA SER A 267 8.18 18.13 13.02
C SER A 267 8.30 19.18 11.90
N VAL A 268 8.29 18.74 10.64
CA VAL A 268 8.22 19.61 9.46
C VAL A 268 6.77 19.94 9.12
N GLN A 269 5.88 18.96 9.08
CA GLN A 269 4.47 19.17 8.69
C GLN A 269 3.67 19.99 9.71
N TYR A 270 4.01 19.84 10.99
CA TYR A 270 3.45 20.57 12.13
C TYR A 270 4.54 21.41 12.79
N ALA A 271 5.23 22.24 12.01
CA ALA A 271 6.38 23.03 12.48
C ALA A 271 6.11 23.88 13.73
N ASN A 272 4.87 24.32 13.96
CA ASN A 272 4.50 25.08 15.17
C ASN A 272 4.38 24.19 16.42
N GLN A 273 4.29 22.87 16.23
CA GLN A 273 4.15 21.84 17.26
C GLN A 273 5.36 20.91 17.30
N ALA A 274 6.46 21.25 16.60
CA ALA A 274 7.65 20.43 16.55
C ALA A 274 8.18 20.05 17.95
N GLU A 275 8.00 20.95 18.93
CA GLU A 275 8.42 20.76 20.33
C GLU A 275 7.71 19.62 21.08
N ILE A 276 6.54 19.16 20.60
CA ILE A 276 5.86 17.98 21.17
C ILE A 276 6.01 16.72 20.30
N VAL A 277 6.62 16.83 19.12
CA VAL A 277 6.93 15.67 18.27
C VAL A 277 8.20 15.00 18.79
N LEU A 278 8.05 13.78 19.29
CA LEU A 278 9.17 12.99 19.80
C LEU A 278 10.03 12.46 18.64
N VAL A 279 9.38 11.71 17.76
CA VAL A 279 9.97 11.09 16.57
C VAL A 279 8.85 10.88 15.56
N SER A 280 9.18 10.67 14.30
CA SER A 280 8.25 10.22 13.27
C SER A 280 8.74 8.90 12.68
N ALA A 281 7.85 7.91 12.55
CA ALA A 281 8.10 6.70 11.79
C ALA A 281 7.87 7.01 10.30
N LEU A 282 8.97 7.17 9.57
CA LEU A 282 8.99 7.54 8.16
C LEU A 282 8.70 6.31 7.31
N LYS A 283 7.80 6.49 6.34
CA LYS A 283 7.47 5.54 5.30
C LYS A 283 7.67 6.25 3.97
N ASN A 284 8.82 6.01 3.34
CA ASN A 284 9.31 6.80 2.22
C ASN A 284 8.63 6.38 0.91
N MET A 285 7.32 6.62 0.84
CA MET A 285 6.48 6.34 -0.33
C MET A 285 6.82 7.27 -1.48
N ASP A 286 7.28 8.49 -1.18
CA ASP A 286 7.80 9.44 -2.16
C ASP A 286 8.96 8.84 -2.96
N LEU A 287 9.89 8.15 -2.29
CA LEU A 287 11.00 7.44 -2.93
C LEU A 287 10.49 6.37 -3.91
N TYR A 288 9.56 5.51 -3.45
CA TYR A 288 8.96 4.47 -4.29
C TYR A 288 8.26 5.08 -5.52
N VAL A 289 7.45 6.12 -5.33
CA VAL A 289 6.74 6.80 -6.42
C VAL A 289 7.71 7.39 -7.43
N TYR A 290 8.71 8.14 -6.94
CA TYR A 290 9.75 8.75 -7.79
C TYR A 290 10.53 7.72 -8.59
N GLU A 291 11.02 6.65 -7.95
CA GLU A 291 11.79 5.60 -8.61
C GLU A 291 10.95 4.82 -9.64
N THR A 292 9.67 4.60 -9.35
CA THR A 292 8.75 3.95 -10.30
C THR A 292 8.54 4.80 -11.55
N ILE A 293 8.37 6.12 -11.39
CA ILE A 293 8.29 7.06 -12.51
C ILE A 293 9.59 7.05 -13.32
N ALA A 294 10.74 7.12 -12.64
CA ALA A 294 12.04 7.09 -13.30
C ALA A 294 12.24 5.83 -14.15
N ALA A 295 11.87 4.65 -13.61
CA ALA A 295 11.93 3.38 -14.31
C ALA A 295 10.96 3.29 -15.49
N ALA A 296 9.76 3.87 -15.36
CA ALA A 296 8.80 3.96 -16.46
C ALA A 296 9.32 4.84 -17.61
N MET A 297 9.94 5.98 -17.28
CA MET A 297 10.49 6.91 -18.27
C MET A 297 11.69 6.36 -19.05
N ASP A 298 12.59 5.63 -18.39
CA ASP A 298 13.80 5.09 -19.02
C ASP A 298 13.60 3.71 -19.66
N GLY A 299 12.39 3.16 -19.54
CA GLY A 299 11.99 1.86 -20.09
C GLY A 299 12.51 0.66 -19.30
N SER A 300 12.98 0.86 -18.06
CA SER A 300 13.40 -0.22 -17.16
C SER A 300 12.29 -0.71 -16.21
N PHE A 301 11.07 -0.18 -16.33
CA PHE A 301 9.92 -0.63 -15.56
C PHE A 301 9.72 -2.14 -15.68
N VAL A 302 9.63 -2.80 -14.52
CA VAL A 302 9.28 -4.22 -14.40
C VAL A 302 8.27 -4.31 -13.27
N GLY A 303 7.11 -4.92 -13.54
CA GLY A 303 6.14 -5.18 -12.50
C GLY A 303 6.63 -6.15 -11.41
N GLY A 304 5.79 -6.40 -10.41
CA GLY A 304 6.17 -7.13 -9.20
C GLY A 304 5.95 -6.26 -7.97
N ASN A 305 6.77 -6.43 -6.92
CA ASN A 305 6.55 -5.73 -5.65
C ASN A 305 7.83 -5.16 -5.07
N TYR A 306 7.80 -3.88 -4.71
CA TYR A 306 8.75 -3.22 -3.83
C TYR A 306 8.44 -3.57 -2.37
N ASN A 307 9.49 -3.71 -1.55
CA ASN A 307 9.34 -3.75 -0.09
C ASN A 307 10.32 -2.77 0.56
N GLY A 308 9.81 -1.70 1.14
CA GLY A 308 10.60 -0.71 1.86
C GLY A 308 11.02 -1.21 3.24
N THR A 309 12.31 -1.13 3.56
CA THR A 309 12.91 -1.59 4.83
C THR A 309 13.88 -0.54 5.37
N LEU A 310 14.39 -0.73 6.59
CA LEU A 310 15.49 0.08 7.10
C LEU A 310 16.76 -0.08 6.26
N GLU A 311 17.00 -1.27 5.70
CA GLU A 311 18.20 -1.56 4.91
C GLU A 311 18.26 -0.75 3.61
N ASN A 312 17.13 -0.65 2.90
CA ASN A 312 17.04 0.09 1.64
C ASN A 312 16.55 1.54 1.82
N GLY A 313 16.28 1.97 3.07
CA GLY A 313 15.79 3.30 3.38
C GLY A 313 14.33 3.54 2.97
N GLY A 314 13.54 2.51 2.69
CA GLY A 314 12.11 2.64 2.44
C GLY A 314 11.31 2.96 3.71
N VAL A 315 11.86 2.67 4.89
CA VAL A 315 11.34 3.12 6.18
C VAL A 315 12.47 3.68 7.06
N GLY A 316 12.13 4.46 8.08
CA GLY A 316 13.13 5.04 8.99
C GLY A 316 12.55 5.86 10.13
N LEU A 317 13.42 6.53 10.87
CA LEU A 317 13.04 7.47 11.93
C LEU A 317 13.45 8.90 11.58
N GLY A 318 12.56 9.85 11.80
CA GLY A 318 12.85 11.28 11.82
C GLY A 318 12.70 11.84 13.23
N TYR A 319 13.79 12.27 13.87
CA TYR A 319 13.71 12.86 15.21
C TYR A 319 13.00 14.21 15.18
N GLY A 320 12.06 14.40 16.10
CA GLY A 320 11.31 15.64 16.20
C GLY A 320 12.01 16.71 17.04
N GLY A 321 11.24 17.65 17.60
CA GLY A 321 11.77 18.76 18.39
C GLY A 321 12.01 18.43 19.87
N VAL A 322 11.66 17.23 20.34
CA VAL A 322 11.96 16.77 21.70
C VAL A 322 13.42 16.36 21.80
N ASP A 323 14.11 16.86 22.84
CA ASP A 323 15.48 16.44 23.15
C ASP A 323 15.52 14.99 23.65
N VAL A 324 16.12 14.10 22.86
CA VAL A 324 16.31 12.68 23.23
C VAL A 324 17.67 12.47 23.90
N PRO A 325 17.75 11.74 25.03
CA PRO A 325 19.00 11.37 25.67
C PRO A 325 19.95 10.62 24.73
N ALA A 326 21.25 11.00 24.74
CA ALA A 326 22.24 10.48 23.81
C ALA A 326 22.52 8.97 23.97
N ASP A 327 22.33 8.44 25.18
CA ASP A 327 22.39 7.00 25.46
C ASP A 327 21.24 6.25 24.77
N LEU A 328 20.02 6.78 24.82
CA LEU A 328 18.87 6.17 24.15
C LEU A 328 19.00 6.23 22.61
N VAL A 329 19.54 7.33 22.07
CA VAL A 329 19.90 7.40 20.64
C VAL A 329 20.92 6.32 20.27
N ALA A 330 21.97 6.15 21.09
CA ALA A 330 23.00 5.14 20.83
C ALA A 330 22.45 3.71 20.92
N GLU A 331 21.47 3.43 21.78
CA GLU A 331 20.76 2.14 21.84
C GLU A 331 19.97 1.87 20.56
N ILE A 332 19.24 2.86 20.05
CA ILE A 332 18.49 2.78 18.78
C ILE A 332 19.44 2.53 17.59
N GLU A 333 20.54 3.27 17.52
CA GLU A 333 21.58 3.08 16.48
C GLU A 333 22.19 1.67 16.54
N ALA A 334 22.34 1.10 17.75
CA ALA A 334 22.84 -0.26 17.92
C ALA A 334 21.80 -1.33 17.57
N LEU A 335 20.50 -1.05 17.71
CA LEU A 335 19.41 -1.97 17.36
C LEU A 335 19.16 -2.04 15.86
N THR A 336 19.32 -0.93 15.14
CA THR A 336 19.09 -0.85 13.68
C THR A 336 19.78 -1.98 12.90
N PRO A 337 21.10 -2.25 13.03
CA PRO A 337 21.74 -3.35 12.31
C PRO A 337 21.24 -4.74 12.74
N GLN A 338 20.78 -4.91 13.99
CA GLN A 338 20.24 -6.18 14.48
C GLN A 338 18.85 -6.45 13.90
N ILE A 339 18.02 -5.41 13.75
CA ILE A 339 16.73 -5.48 13.06
C ILE A 339 16.93 -5.81 11.58
N ILE A 340 17.84 -5.10 10.90
CA ILE A 340 18.20 -5.37 9.50
C ILE A 340 18.68 -6.82 9.31
N ALA A 341 19.46 -7.33 10.26
CA ALA A 341 19.94 -8.72 10.23
C ALA A 341 18.87 -9.77 10.61
N GLY A 342 17.68 -9.34 11.07
CA GLY A 342 16.63 -10.22 11.58
C GLY A 342 16.93 -10.87 12.94
N GLU A 343 17.92 -10.35 13.68
CA GLU A 343 18.28 -10.82 15.03
C GLU A 343 17.28 -10.35 16.08
N VAL A 344 16.66 -9.19 15.84
CA VAL A 344 15.57 -8.63 16.65
C VAL A 344 14.29 -8.69 15.82
N ALA A 345 13.29 -9.43 16.33
CA ALA A 345 12.00 -9.55 15.69
C ALA A 345 11.15 -8.30 15.94
N THR A 346 10.66 -7.69 14.86
CA THR A 346 9.85 -6.47 14.89
C THR A 346 8.40 -6.69 14.50
N LEU A 347 8.05 -7.94 14.16
CA LEU A 347 6.68 -8.41 14.00
C LEU A 347 6.36 -9.39 15.12
N PRO A 348 5.07 -9.58 15.46
CA PRO A 348 4.69 -10.60 16.41
C PRO A 348 5.24 -11.90 15.87
N VAL A 349 5.95 -12.64 16.73
CA VAL A 349 6.26 -14.01 16.39
C VAL A 349 4.90 -14.69 16.29
N VAL A 350 4.42 -14.84 15.06
CA VAL A 350 3.52 -15.94 14.77
C VAL A 350 4.36 -17.12 15.18
N GLU A 351 4.12 -17.66 16.37
CA GLU A 351 4.62 -19.00 16.67
C GLU A 351 4.18 -19.79 15.46
N ALA A 352 5.14 -20.16 14.60
CA ALA A 352 4.88 -21.05 13.50
C ALA A 352 4.15 -22.19 14.19
N ALA A 353 2.83 -22.29 13.96
CA ALA A 353 1.96 -23.15 14.76
C ALA A 353 2.68 -24.49 14.80
N ALA A 354 3.17 -24.85 16.00
CA ALA A 354 4.31 -25.75 16.18
C ALA A 354 4.31 -26.83 15.10
N GLU A 355 5.20 -26.73 14.09
CA GLU A 355 5.18 -27.51 12.84
C GLU A 355 3.90 -28.34 12.73
N VAL A 356 2.79 -27.75 12.29
CA VAL A 356 1.52 -28.49 12.18
C VAL A 356 1.80 -29.66 11.26
N VAL A 357 2.04 -30.82 11.86
CA VAL A 357 2.10 -32.09 11.15
C VAL A 357 0.67 -32.28 10.67
N LEU A 358 0.41 -31.82 9.45
CA LEU A 358 -0.86 -31.99 8.81
C LEU A 358 -1.19 -33.50 8.82
N PRO A 359 -2.39 -33.89 9.25
CA PRO A 359 -2.75 -35.30 9.30
C PRO A 359 -2.69 -35.88 7.89
N ASP A 360 -1.97 -36.98 7.73
CA ASP A 360 -2.00 -37.79 6.51
C ASP A 360 -3.25 -38.68 6.56
N LEU A 361 -4.21 -38.39 5.70
CA LEU A 361 -5.47 -39.12 5.56
C LEU A 361 -5.32 -40.41 4.75
N GLY A 362 -4.11 -40.78 4.31
CA GLY A 362 -3.79 -42.09 3.75
C GLY A 362 -4.38 -42.36 2.37
N GLY A 363 -4.71 -41.32 1.62
CA GLY A 363 -5.33 -41.37 0.29
C GLY A 363 -6.80 -41.75 0.33
N ILE A 364 -7.50 -41.55 1.46
CA ILE A 364 -8.95 -41.81 1.51
C ILE A 364 -9.72 -40.87 0.60
N GLU A 365 -10.89 -41.34 0.17
CA GLU A 365 -11.89 -40.48 -0.45
C GLU A 365 -12.63 -39.70 0.65
N VAL A 366 -12.77 -38.39 0.45
CA VAL A 366 -13.53 -37.49 1.33
C VAL A 366 -14.73 -36.98 0.54
N THR A 367 -15.94 -37.35 0.97
CA THR A 367 -17.19 -36.97 0.31
C THR A 367 -17.63 -35.57 0.74
N ILE A 368 -17.78 -34.66 -0.22
CA ILE A 368 -18.09 -33.25 0.02
C ILE A 368 -19.43 -32.92 -0.64
N ALA A 369 -20.42 -32.57 0.17
CA ALA A 369 -21.70 -32.10 -0.33
C ALA A 369 -21.58 -30.66 -0.89
N VAL A 370 -22.13 -30.42 -2.07
CA VAL A 370 -22.13 -29.12 -2.77
C VAL A 370 -23.50 -28.85 -3.40
N GLU A 371 -23.94 -27.59 -3.48
CA GLU A 371 -25.25 -27.24 -4.08
C GLU A 371 -25.15 -26.89 -5.58
N ASN A 372 -24.00 -26.38 -6.03
CA ASN A 372 -23.75 -25.84 -7.36
C ASN A 372 -24.61 -24.63 -7.74
N ALA A 373 -25.00 -23.81 -6.77
CA ALA A 373 -25.86 -22.66 -6.99
C ALA A 373 -25.39 -21.36 -6.31
N TYR A 374 -24.20 -21.35 -5.70
CA TYR A 374 -23.75 -20.26 -4.84
C TYR A 374 -22.43 -19.65 -5.31
N LEU A 375 -22.50 -18.63 -6.16
CA LEU A 375 -21.35 -17.84 -6.60
C LEU A 375 -20.76 -16.99 -5.45
N PRO A 376 -19.43 -16.87 -5.32
CA PRO A 376 -18.37 -17.49 -6.13
C PRO A 376 -17.88 -18.85 -5.60
N TYR A 377 -18.63 -19.47 -4.67
CA TYR A 377 -18.18 -20.60 -3.87
C TYR A 377 -18.31 -21.96 -4.58
N ASN A 378 -19.50 -22.36 -5.01
CA ASN A 378 -19.70 -23.56 -5.81
C ASN A 378 -20.86 -23.32 -6.79
N TYR A 379 -20.61 -23.49 -8.08
CA TYR A 379 -21.60 -23.26 -9.14
C TYR A 379 -21.29 -24.11 -10.37
N ILE A 380 -22.28 -24.30 -11.24
CA ILE A 380 -22.03 -24.78 -12.61
C ILE A 380 -21.70 -23.59 -13.49
N ASP A 381 -20.51 -23.58 -14.06
CA ASP A 381 -20.07 -22.57 -15.01
C ASP A 381 -21.00 -22.59 -16.25
N PRO A 382 -21.62 -21.46 -16.61
CA PRO A 382 -22.61 -21.41 -17.69
C PRO A 382 -21.99 -21.56 -19.09
N ASP A 383 -20.69 -21.31 -19.25
CA ASP A 383 -19.97 -21.39 -20.52
C ASP A 383 -19.42 -22.80 -20.75
N THR A 384 -18.94 -23.47 -19.70
CA THR A 384 -18.33 -24.81 -19.80
C THR A 384 -19.28 -25.94 -19.41
N GLY A 385 -20.27 -25.67 -18.56
CA GLY A 385 -21.17 -26.67 -17.99
C GLY A 385 -20.52 -27.53 -16.88
N GLU A 386 -19.30 -27.19 -16.47
CA GLU A 386 -18.55 -27.90 -15.44
C GLU A 386 -18.70 -27.23 -14.06
N PRO A 387 -18.55 -27.97 -12.96
CA PRO A 387 -18.50 -27.37 -11.64
C PRO A 387 -17.26 -26.48 -11.47
N ALA A 388 -17.44 -25.30 -10.86
CA ALA A 388 -16.41 -24.31 -10.61
C ALA A 388 -16.69 -23.54 -9.32
N GLY A 389 -15.69 -22.83 -8.81
CA GLY A 389 -15.78 -21.96 -7.66
C GLY A 389 -14.84 -22.34 -6.53
N TRP A 390 -14.72 -21.44 -5.54
CA TRP A 390 -13.76 -21.52 -4.45
C TRP A 390 -13.82 -22.83 -3.64
N ASP A 391 -15.01 -23.41 -3.40
CA ASP A 391 -15.14 -24.66 -2.65
C ASP A 391 -14.47 -25.83 -3.38
N TYR A 392 -14.50 -25.86 -4.71
CA TYR A 392 -13.82 -26.89 -5.49
C TYR A 392 -12.29 -26.75 -5.35
N ASP A 393 -11.78 -25.56 -5.59
CA ASP A 393 -10.35 -25.26 -5.55
C ASP A 393 -9.76 -25.53 -4.16
N VAL A 394 -10.46 -25.12 -3.10
CA VAL A 394 -9.97 -25.27 -1.73
C VAL A 394 -9.98 -26.73 -1.28
N TRP A 395 -11.01 -27.52 -1.63
CA TRP A 395 -11.07 -28.93 -1.25
C TRP A 395 -10.04 -29.77 -2.01
N GLU A 396 -9.73 -29.41 -3.26
CA GLU A 396 -8.62 -30.00 -3.99
C GLU A 396 -7.28 -29.74 -3.28
N GLU A 397 -7.00 -28.49 -2.91
CA GLU A 397 -5.76 -28.13 -2.21
C GLU A 397 -5.68 -28.76 -0.81
N ILE A 398 -6.78 -28.77 -0.05
CA ILE A 398 -6.87 -29.47 1.24
C ILE A 398 -6.48 -30.94 1.06
N CYS A 399 -6.99 -31.61 0.03
CA CYS A 399 -6.68 -33.01 -0.19
C CYS A 399 -5.27 -33.27 -0.71
N VAL A 400 -4.67 -32.33 -1.45
CA VAL A 400 -3.23 -32.37 -1.77
C VAL A 400 -2.40 -32.34 -0.48
N LEU A 401 -2.72 -31.42 0.43
CA LEU A 401 -1.99 -31.21 1.68
C LEU A 401 -2.19 -32.35 2.69
N LEU A 402 -3.39 -32.91 2.76
CA LEU A 402 -3.77 -33.96 3.72
C LEU A 402 -3.68 -35.38 3.16
N ASN A 403 -3.24 -35.57 1.91
CA ASN A 403 -3.26 -36.87 1.21
C ASN A 403 -4.66 -37.51 1.24
N CYS A 404 -5.65 -36.85 0.66
CA CYS A 404 -6.95 -37.42 0.36
C CYS A 404 -7.35 -37.21 -1.11
N THR A 405 -8.52 -37.71 -1.49
CA THR A 405 -9.15 -37.44 -2.79
C THR A 405 -10.54 -36.86 -2.52
N PRO A 406 -10.84 -35.61 -2.95
CA PRO A 406 -12.16 -35.04 -2.76
C PRO A 406 -13.15 -35.68 -3.72
N ILE A 407 -14.33 -36.06 -3.23
CA ILE A 407 -15.44 -36.58 -4.00
C ILE A 407 -16.63 -35.65 -3.80
N PHE A 408 -16.85 -34.75 -4.76
CA PHE A 408 -17.96 -33.81 -4.70
C PHE A 408 -19.27 -34.51 -5.06
N VAL A 409 -20.29 -34.31 -4.22
CA VAL A 409 -21.62 -34.88 -4.39
C VAL A 409 -22.65 -33.76 -4.34
N GLU A 410 -23.40 -33.61 -5.42
CA GLU A 410 -24.49 -32.64 -5.47
C GLU A 410 -25.57 -33.01 -4.45
N ALA A 411 -25.90 -32.06 -3.57
CA ALA A 411 -26.92 -32.21 -2.55
C ALA A 411 -27.75 -30.92 -2.45
N ALA A 412 -29.04 -31.07 -2.18
CA ALA A 412 -29.90 -29.91 -1.94
C ALA A 412 -29.49 -29.22 -0.62
N TRP A 413 -29.44 -27.89 -0.63
CA TRP A 413 -29.17 -27.09 0.58
C TRP A 413 -30.10 -27.46 1.74
N GLU A 414 -31.37 -27.72 1.45
CA GLU A 414 -32.35 -28.18 2.43
C GLU A 414 -31.99 -29.59 2.93
N GLY A 415 -31.30 -29.62 4.07
CA GLY A 415 -30.90 -30.85 4.74
C GLY A 415 -29.41 -31.20 4.61
N MET A 416 -28.63 -30.46 3.82
CA MET A 416 -27.19 -30.71 3.64
C MET A 416 -26.44 -30.75 4.99
N ILE A 417 -26.68 -29.76 5.86
CA ILE A 417 -26.05 -29.70 7.20
C ILE A 417 -26.42 -30.93 8.03
N GLN A 418 -27.68 -31.35 8.01
CA GLN A 418 -28.11 -32.55 8.75
C GLN A 418 -27.51 -33.82 8.15
N ALA A 419 -27.34 -33.88 6.82
CA ALA A 419 -26.72 -35.01 6.15
C ALA A 419 -25.25 -35.16 6.53
N VAL A 420 -24.50 -34.05 6.66
CA VAL A 420 -23.14 -34.06 7.22
C VAL A 420 -23.17 -34.51 8.68
N ALA A 421 -24.05 -33.96 9.51
CA ALA A 421 -24.17 -34.34 10.93
C ALA A 421 -24.55 -35.82 11.12
N ASP A 422 -25.32 -36.39 10.21
CA ASP A 422 -25.71 -37.80 10.19
C ASP A 422 -24.61 -38.72 9.59
N GLY A 423 -23.50 -38.16 9.13
CA GLY A 423 -22.37 -38.88 8.53
C GLY A 423 -22.65 -39.43 7.13
N GLN A 424 -23.58 -38.82 6.38
CA GLN A 424 -23.85 -39.16 4.98
C GLN A 424 -22.81 -38.58 4.03
N PHE A 425 -22.18 -37.48 4.43
CA PHE A 425 -21.05 -36.83 3.78
C PHE A 425 -19.99 -36.54 4.84
N ASP A 426 -18.72 -36.56 4.45
CA ASP A 426 -17.61 -36.23 5.34
C ASP A 426 -17.53 -34.71 5.58
N ALA A 427 -17.96 -33.92 4.59
CA ALA A 427 -18.01 -32.47 4.69
C ALA A 427 -19.07 -31.85 3.76
N ALA A 428 -19.26 -30.53 3.86
CA ALA A 428 -20.02 -29.73 2.91
C ALA A 428 -19.23 -28.47 2.55
N GLY A 429 -19.23 -28.10 1.27
CA GLY A 429 -18.70 -26.85 0.74
C GLY A 429 -19.84 -26.03 0.17
N ASP A 430 -20.36 -25.08 0.95
CA ASP A 430 -21.46 -24.23 0.50
C ASP A 430 -21.61 -22.92 1.29
N GLY A 431 -20.69 -21.97 1.12
CA GLY A 431 -20.86 -20.57 1.59
C GLY A 431 -21.48 -20.38 3.00
N ILE A 432 -21.17 -21.27 3.95
CA ILE A 432 -21.99 -21.42 5.17
C ILE A 432 -21.62 -20.33 6.17
N THR A 433 -22.48 -19.32 6.30
CA THR A 433 -22.36 -18.37 7.43
C THR A 433 -22.71 -19.09 8.75
N ILE A 434 -21.71 -19.30 9.59
CA ILE A 434 -21.90 -19.80 10.95
C ILE A 434 -22.55 -18.70 11.81
N LYS A 435 -23.79 -18.95 12.22
CA LYS A 435 -24.51 -18.13 13.21
C LYS A 435 -24.44 -18.83 14.58
N PRO A 436 -24.61 -18.13 15.70
CA PRO A 436 -24.53 -18.74 17.04
C PRO A 436 -25.39 -20.02 17.22
N VAL A 437 -26.56 -20.08 16.60
CA VAL A 437 -27.46 -21.26 16.64
C VAL A 437 -26.91 -22.45 15.83
N ARG A 438 -26.12 -22.21 14.78
CA ARG A 438 -25.52 -23.28 13.94
C ARG A 438 -24.26 -23.85 14.56
N ALA A 439 -23.53 -23.06 15.37
CA ALA A 439 -22.37 -23.55 16.10
C ALA A 439 -22.74 -24.71 17.05
N GLU A 440 -23.96 -24.73 17.60
CA GLU A 440 -24.44 -25.81 18.48
C GLU A 440 -24.74 -27.15 17.77
N ILE A 441 -24.74 -27.18 16.43
CA ILE A 441 -25.11 -28.35 15.62
C ILE A 441 -23.89 -28.96 14.91
N VAL A 442 -22.84 -28.15 14.69
CA VAL A 442 -21.69 -28.48 13.82
C VAL A 442 -20.45 -28.93 14.63
N ASP A 443 -20.39 -28.66 15.94
CA ASP A 443 -19.45 -29.29 16.90
C ASP A 443 -20.00 -30.62 17.43
#